data_AF-T0N667-F1
#
_entry.id   AF-T0N667-F1
#
_cell.length_a   1.000
_cell.length_b   1.000
_cell.length_c   1.000
_cell.angle_alpha   90.00
_cell.angle_beta   90.00
_cell.angle_gamma   90.00
#
_symmetry.space_group_name_H-M   'P 1'
#
loop_
_entity.id
_entity.type
_entity.pdbx_description
1 polymer ?
#
loop_
_entity_poly.entity_id
_entity_poly.type
_entity_poly.pdbx_seq_one_letter_code
_entity_poly.pdbx_strand_id
1 'polypeptide(L)'
;MDVKCDVIGDLLPLYIDNLTSEGSNELIEEHLNKCELCKDLYDDMIMELPHECQNNKDISDISEIKLMKKIKSKICTVITTIIVIFSVLGFILGVYGRVIFQEGNPAPLISSIIKLEFSNAKYVKYSNTPDRYISEIKSDVESYKVMKEFMKEKGWTFNEQMGSAFIFEKDGELITIDTRQYTKRYFLWHIPKEESKVKKTGR
;
A
#
# COMPACT_ATOMS: atom_id res chain seq x y z
N MET A 1 -75.93 -5.76 -15.85
CA MET A 1 -76.57 -6.69 -14.88
C MET A 1 -76.56 -5.96 -13.55
N ASP A 2 -77.70 -5.88 -12.87
CA ASP A 2 -77.78 -5.13 -11.61
C ASP A 2 -77.25 -6.04 -10.50
N VAL A 3 -75.97 -5.89 -10.16
CA VAL A 3 -75.34 -6.62 -9.06
C VAL A 3 -75.85 -6.03 -7.76
N LYS A 4 -76.28 -6.87 -6.83
CA LYS A 4 -76.84 -6.41 -5.55
C LYS A 4 -75.75 -5.75 -4.69
N CYS A 5 -76.10 -4.66 -4.02
CA CYS A 5 -75.21 -3.93 -3.12
C CYS A 5 -74.57 -4.82 -2.05
N ASP A 6 -75.29 -5.81 -1.52
CA ASP A 6 -74.76 -6.75 -0.52
C ASP A 6 -73.52 -7.51 -1.03
N VAL A 7 -73.55 -7.93 -2.29
CA VAL A 7 -72.44 -8.66 -2.93
C VAL A 7 -71.25 -7.74 -3.17
N ILE A 8 -71.51 -6.47 -3.53
CA ILE A 8 -70.46 -5.48 -3.67
C ILE A 8 -69.83 -5.20 -2.31
N GLY A 9 -70.63 -4.96 -1.27
CA GLY A 9 -70.18 -4.73 0.10
C GLY A 9 -69.25 -5.83 0.63
N ASP A 10 -69.60 -7.10 0.42
CA ASP A 10 -68.77 -8.24 0.83
C ASP A 10 -67.42 -8.30 0.08
N LEU A 11 -67.38 -7.78 -1.16
CA LEU A 11 -66.18 -7.77 -2.00
C LEU A 11 -65.31 -6.53 -1.81
N LEU A 12 -65.85 -5.43 -1.26
CA LEU A 12 -65.10 -4.17 -1.11
C LEU A 12 -63.81 -4.30 -0.28
N PRO A 13 -63.76 -5.04 0.86
CA PRO A 13 -62.50 -5.23 1.58
C PRO A 13 -61.43 -5.93 0.75
N LEU A 14 -61.83 -6.98 0.00
CA LEU A 14 -60.92 -7.72 -0.88
C LEU A 14 -60.45 -6.88 -2.07
N TYR A 15 -61.33 -6.01 -2.57
CA TYR A 15 -61.02 -5.05 -3.62
C TYR A 15 -60.01 -4.00 -3.15
N ILE A 16 -60.21 -3.42 -1.95
CA ILE A 16 -59.26 -2.49 -1.32
C ILE A 16 -57.88 -3.15 -1.12
N ASP A 17 -57.86 -4.42 -0.71
CA ASP A 17 -56.63 -5.21 -0.54
C ASP A 17 -56.01 -5.68 -1.89
N ASN A 18 -56.61 -5.34 -3.03
CA ASN A 18 -56.20 -5.76 -4.38
C ASN A 18 -56.13 -7.29 -4.57
N LEU A 19 -57.03 -8.04 -3.94
CA LEU A 19 -57.11 -9.52 -3.99
C LEU A 19 -58.21 -10.05 -4.91
N THR A 20 -58.94 -9.17 -5.58
CA THR A 20 -60.01 -9.51 -6.54
C THR A 20 -59.48 -9.66 -7.97
N SER A 21 -60.17 -10.45 -8.79
CA SER A 21 -59.83 -10.62 -10.20
C SER A 21 -60.17 -9.37 -11.02
N GLU A 22 -59.50 -9.15 -12.15
CA GLU A 22 -59.71 -7.99 -13.03
C GLU A 22 -61.17 -7.85 -13.48
N GLY A 23 -61.84 -8.96 -13.82
CA GLY A 23 -63.26 -8.93 -14.17
C GLY A 23 -64.19 -8.62 -12.99
N SER A 24 -63.76 -8.88 -11.75
CA SER A 24 -64.49 -8.45 -10.55
C SER A 24 -64.29 -6.95 -10.28
N ASN A 25 -63.10 -6.41 -10.57
CA ASN A 25 -62.78 -5.00 -10.39
C ASN A 25 -63.64 -4.13 -11.30
N GLU A 26 -63.76 -4.47 -12.57
CA GLU A 26 -64.57 -3.74 -13.54
C GLU A 26 -66.05 -3.66 -13.11
N LEU A 27 -66.59 -4.77 -12.57
CA LEU A 27 -67.97 -4.82 -12.05
C LEU A 27 -68.15 -3.97 -10.78
N ILE A 28 -67.17 -3.95 -9.90
CA ILE A 28 -67.20 -3.16 -8.66
C ILE A 28 -67.11 -1.67 -9.00
N GLU A 29 -66.20 -1.27 -9.89
CA GLU A 29 -66.06 0.12 -10.35
C GLU A 29 -67.32 0.62 -11.08
N GLU A 30 -67.93 -0.21 -11.93
CA GLU A 30 -69.19 0.16 -12.59
C GLU A 30 -70.32 0.40 -11.57
N HIS A 31 -70.38 -0.40 -10.51
CA HIS A 31 -71.40 -0.26 -9.46
C HIS A 31 -71.16 0.94 -8.54
N LEU A 32 -69.91 1.18 -8.12
CA LEU A 32 -69.52 2.34 -7.30
C LEU A 32 -69.81 3.68 -8.01
N ASN A 33 -69.72 3.71 -9.34
CA ASN A 33 -70.07 4.90 -10.13
C ASN A 33 -71.59 5.15 -10.21
N LYS A 34 -72.42 4.16 -9.93
CA LYS A 34 -73.89 4.22 -10.08
C LYS A 34 -74.63 4.24 -8.74
N CYS A 35 -74.02 3.73 -7.67
CA CYS A 35 -74.65 3.58 -6.35
C CYS A 35 -73.92 4.43 -5.30
N GLU A 36 -74.59 5.50 -4.84
CA GLU A 36 -74.05 6.38 -3.78
C GLU A 36 -73.83 5.64 -2.46
N LEU A 37 -74.72 4.71 -2.09
CA LEU A 37 -74.61 3.94 -0.84
C LEU A 37 -73.34 3.07 -0.78
N CYS A 38 -72.98 2.41 -1.88
CA CYS A 38 -71.76 1.60 -1.94
C CYS A 38 -70.50 2.46 -1.99
N LYS A 39 -70.61 3.66 -2.56
CA LYS A 39 -69.52 4.64 -2.61
C LYS A 39 -69.20 5.20 -1.22
N ASP A 40 -70.23 5.59 -0.47
CA ASP A 40 -70.06 6.05 0.91
C ASP A 40 -69.43 4.95 1.78
N LEU A 41 -69.88 3.70 1.64
CA LEU A 41 -69.33 2.56 2.36
C LEU A 41 -67.87 2.25 2.00
N TYR A 42 -67.47 2.44 0.74
CA TYR A 42 -66.08 2.35 0.31
C TYR A 42 -65.21 3.48 0.88
N ASP A 43 -65.73 4.72 0.84
CA ASP A 43 -65.03 5.89 1.37
C ASP A 43 -64.84 5.79 2.90
N ASP A 44 -65.84 5.29 3.62
CA ASP A 44 -65.77 5.00 5.06
C ASP A 44 -64.68 3.96 5.39
N MET A 45 -64.54 2.90 4.59
CA MET A 45 -63.49 1.89 4.75
C MET A 45 -62.09 2.43 4.47
N ILE A 46 -61.96 3.41 3.57
CA ILE A 46 -60.69 4.05 3.24
C ILE A 46 -60.30 5.12 4.27
N MET A 47 -61.28 5.73 4.95
CA MET A 47 -61.06 6.81 5.91
C MET A 47 -60.37 6.35 7.22
N GLU A 48 -60.34 5.05 7.51
CA GLU A 48 -59.61 4.49 8.67
C GLU A 48 -58.13 4.15 8.40
N LEU A 49 -57.59 4.43 7.21
CA LEU A 49 -56.18 4.21 6.93
C LEU A 49 -55.35 5.49 7.09
N PRO A 50 -54.36 5.53 8.01
CA PRO A 50 -53.24 6.44 7.85
C PRO A 50 -52.61 6.18 6.48
N HIS A 51 -52.62 7.21 5.66
CA HIS A 51 -51.87 7.33 4.42
C HIS A 51 -50.39 7.00 4.66
N GLU A 52 -49.93 5.76 4.44
CA GLU A 52 -48.50 5.43 4.18
C GLU A 52 -48.28 3.96 3.76
N CYS A 53 -48.81 3.57 2.59
CA CYS A 53 -48.42 2.31 1.93
C CYS A 53 -48.14 2.49 0.43
N GLN A 54 -47.56 3.64 0.02
CA GLN A 54 -46.85 3.71 -1.26
C GLN A 54 -45.35 3.56 -1.01
N ASN A 55 -44.86 2.35 -1.25
CA ASN A 55 -43.49 2.05 -1.65
C ASN A 55 -42.37 2.62 -0.76
N ASN A 56 -42.40 2.37 0.56
CA ASN A 56 -41.31 2.69 1.46
C ASN A 56 -40.25 1.56 1.55
N LYS A 57 -39.88 0.97 0.40
CA LYS A 57 -38.71 0.07 0.31
C LYS A 57 -37.48 0.71 -0.33
N ASP A 58 -37.51 1.99 -0.71
CA ASP A 58 -36.54 2.45 -1.72
C ASP A 58 -36.02 3.89 -1.62
N ILE A 59 -35.93 4.50 -0.43
CA ILE A 59 -35.16 5.76 -0.27
C ILE A 59 -34.06 5.66 0.78
N SER A 60 -34.35 5.15 1.99
CA SER A 60 -33.32 4.85 3.00
C SER A 60 -32.41 3.71 2.51
N ASP A 61 -32.99 2.59 2.07
CA ASP A 61 -32.25 1.44 1.55
C ASP A 61 -31.44 1.77 0.28
N ILE A 62 -31.96 2.56 -0.67
CA ILE A 62 -31.16 2.99 -1.84
C ILE A 62 -29.99 3.89 -1.42
N SER A 63 -30.20 4.79 -0.45
CA SER A 63 -29.14 5.68 0.04
C SER A 63 -28.06 4.91 0.81
N GLU A 64 -28.45 3.96 1.65
CA GLU A 64 -27.57 3.07 2.41
C GLU A 64 -26.85 2.07 1.49
N ILE A 65 -27.54 1.48 0.51
CA ILE A 65 -26.94 0.60 -0.50
C ILE A 65 -25.97 1.39 -1.40
N LYS A 66 -26.29 2.63 -1.78
CA LYS A 66 -25.36 3.52 -2.54
C LYS A 66 -24.17 3.93 -1.68
N LEU A 67 -24.37 4.22 -0.41
CA LEU A 67 -23.29 4.51 0.55
C LEU A 67 -22.39 3.28 0.75
N MET A 68 -22.97 2.11 1.01
CA MET A 68 -22.25 0.84 1.15
C MET A 68 -21.52 0.45 -0.14
N LYS A 69 -22.10 0.65 -1.33
CA LYS A 69 -21.42 0.40 -2.61
C LYS A 69 -20.27 1.38 -2.84
N LYS A 70 -20.45 2.67 -2.52
CA LYS A 70 -19.38 3.69 -2.58
C LYS A 70 -18.26 3.40 -1.57
N ILE A 71 -18.60 2.97 -0.36
CA ILE A 71 -17.65 2.60 0.70
C ILE A 71 -16.91 1.31 0.31
N LYS A 72 -17.62 0.25 -0.09
CA LYS A 72 -17.02 -1.01 -0.57
C LYS A 72 -16.14 -0.78 -1.81
N SER A 73 -16.54 0.09 -2.74
CA SER A 73 -15.73 0.46 -3.92
C SER A 73 -14.44 1.18 -3.51
N LYS A 74 -14.51 2.19 -2.61
CA LYS A 74 -13.32 2.87 -2.09
C LYS A 74 -12.39 1.93 -1.32
N ILE A 75 -12.95 1.05 -0.49
CA ILE A 75 -12.18 0.05 0.26
C ILE A 75 -11.54 -0.97 -0.70
N CYS A 76 -12.25 -1.46 -1.71
CA CYS A 76 -11.69 -2.35 -2.73
C CYS A 76 -10.55 -1.68 -3.49
N THR A 77 -10.69 -0.40 -3.86
CA THR A 77 -9.61 0.34 -4.51
C THR A 77 -8.38 0.48 -3.60
N VAL A 78 -8.57 0.81 -2.31
CA VAL A 78 -7.46 0.90 -1.34
C VAL A 78 -6.79 -0.45 -1.12
N ILE A 79 -7.56 -1.54 -1.00
CA ILE A 79 -6.99 -2.89 -0.84
C ILE A 79 -6.21 -3.27 -2.10
N THR A 80 -6.74 -2.98 -3.28
CA THR A 80 -6.08 -3.28 -4.55
C THR A 80 -4.78 -2.50 -4.69
N THR A 81 -4.76 -1.21 -4.34
CA THR A 81 -3.51 -0.42 -4.38
C THR A 81 -2.48 -0.94 -3.40
N ILE A 82 -2.89 -1.33 -2.19
CA ILE A 82 -2.00 -1.95 -1.20
C ILE A 82 -1.40 -3.25 -1.75
N ILE A 83 -2.21 -4.13 -2.33
CA ILE A 83 -1.75 -5.40 -2.93
C ILE A 83 -0.73 -5.13 -4.04
N VAL A 84 -1.00 -4.16 -4.91
CA VAL A 84 -0.07 -3.78 -5.99
C VAL A 84 1.25 -3.26 -5.41
N ILE A 85 1.21 -2.41 -4.38
CA ILE A 85 2.43 -1.89 -3.72
C ILE A 85 3.25 -3.05 -3.13
N PHE A 86 2.61 -3.96 -2.40
CA PHE A 86 3.30 -5.11 -1.81
C PHE A 86 3.84 -6.06 -2.89
N SER A 87 3.12 -6.26 -4.00
CA SER A 87 3.58 -7.07 -5.12
C SER A 87 4.81 -6.46 -5.78
N VAL A 88 4.82 -5.14 -6.02
CA VAL A 88 5.97 -4.43 -6.58
C VAL A 88 7.16 -4.48 -5.62
N LEU A 89 6.92 -4.23 -4.33
CA LEU A 89 7.97 -4.31 -3.31
C LEU A 89 8.55 -5.72 -3.22
N GLY A 90 7.70 -6.75 -3.23
CA GLY A 90 8.11 -8.15 -3.24
C GLY A 90 8.93 -8.52 -4.47
N PHE A 91 8.55 -8.02 -5.66
CA PHE A 91 9.32 -8.23 -6.88
C PHE A 91 10.71 -7.57 -6.80
N ILE A 92 10.79 -6.31 -6.35
CA ILE A 92 12.06 -5.60 -6.16
C ILE A 92 12.95 -6.35 -5.16
N LEU A 93 12.41 -6.76 -4.01
CA LEU A 93 13.14 -7.54 -3.02
C LEU A 93 13.56 -8.92 -3.55
N GLY A 94 12.76 -9.56 -4.40
CA GLY A 94 13.12 -10.83 -5.03
C GLY A 94 14.30 -10.71 -5.99
N VAL A 95 14.29 -9.68 -6.84
CA VAL A 95 15.35 -9.45 -7.85
C VAL A 95 16.63 -8.92 -7.22
N TYR A 96 16.51 -7.93 -6.33
CA TYR A 96 17.66 -7.21 -5.76
C TYR A 96 18.02 -7.62 -4.34
N GLY A 97 17.24 -8.50 -3.70
CA GLY A 97 17.45 -8.89 -2.31
C GLY A 97 18.84 -9.47 -2.07
N ARG A 98 19.38 -10.26 -3.00
CA ARG A 98 20.74 -10.78 -2.87
C ARG A 98 21.80 -9.68 -2.76
N VAL A 99 21.64 -8.58 -3.49
CA VAL A 99 22.56 -7.43 -3.48
C VAL A 99 22.35 -6.60 -2.21
N ILE A 100 21.09 -6.33 -1.85
CA ILE A 100 20.73 -5.51 -0.69
C ILE A 100 21.17 -6.18 0.62
N PHE A 101 20.94 -7.49 0.77
CA PHE A 101 21.22 -8.23 2.01
C PHE A 101 22.62 -8.87 2.04
N GLN A 102 23.49 -8.56 1.08
CA GLN A 102 24.85 -9.12 0.98
C GLN A 102 25.73 -8.82 2.21
N GLU A 103 25.46 -7.70 2.89
CA GLU A 103 26.18 -7.21 4.07
C GLU A 103 25.38 -7.41 5.38
N GLY A 104 24.31 -8.22 5.34
CA GLY A 104 23.40 -8.39 6.47
C GLY A 104 22.35 -7.28 6.50
N ASN A 105 22.41 -6.39 7.50
CA ASN A 105 21.44 -5.31 7.65
C ASN A 105 21.69 -4.18 6.62
N PRO A 106 20.76 -3.92 5.67
CA PRO A 106 20.95 -2.92 4.64
C PRO A 106 20.69 -1.48 5.11
N ALA A 107 19.98 -1.27 6.22
CA ALA A 107 19.60 0.05 6.71
C ALA A 107 20.78 1.03 6.87
N PRO A 108 21.91 0.66 7.52
CA PRO A 108 23.06 1.57 7.62
C PRO A 108 23.68 1.91 6.27
N LEU A 109 23.68 0.99 5.30
CA LEU A 109 24.20 1.23 3.95
C LEU A 109 23.29 2.16 3.15
N ILE A 110 21.97 1.92 3.18
CA ILE A 110 20.99 2.79 2.52
C ILE A 110 21.08 4.21 3.09
N SER A 111 21.09 4.36 4.41
CA SER A 111 21.25 5.66 5.07
C SER A 111 22.55 6.35 4.65
N SER A 112 23.65 5.59 4.55
CA SER A 112 24.94 6.12 4.13
C SER A 112 24.96 6.56 2.67
N ILE A 113 24.29 5.81 1.77
CA ILE A 113 24.15 6.18 0.35
C ILE A 113 23.33 7.45 0.21
N ILE A 114 22.19 7.55 0.90
CA ILE A 114 21.39 8.78 0.94
C ILE A 114 22.28 9.95 1.40
N LYS A 115 23.05 9.76 2.47
CA LYS A 115 23.98 10.79 2.93
C LYS A 115 25.03 11.14 1.87
N LEU A 116 25.65 10.18 1.19
CA LEU A 116 26.62 10.45 0.12
C LEU A 116 25.99 11.29 -1.02
N GLU A 117 24.78 10.92 -1.46
CA GLU A 117 24.08 11.60 -2.56
C GLU A 117 23.67 13.04 -2.19
N PHE A 118 23.26 13.28 -0.94
CA PHE A 118 22.72 14.58 -0.53
C PHE A 118 23.69 15.49 0.23
N SER A 119 24.89 15.02 0.63
CA SER A 119 25.81 15.81 1.48
C SER A 119 27.19 16.08 0.89
N ASN A 120 27.44 15.80 -0.39
CA ASN A 120 28.77 15.94 -1.04
C ASN A 120 29.92 15.26 -0.25
N ALA A 121 29.59 14.34 0.65
CA ALA A 121 30.57 13.65 1.46
C ALA A 121 31.37 12.69 0.58
N LYS A 122 32.71 12.65 0.75
CA LYS A 122 33.57 11.70 0.02
C LYS A 122 33.35 10.25 0.49
N TYR A 123 33.05 10.08 1.78
CA TYR A 123 32.85 8.79 2.42
C TYR A 123 31.90 8.92 3.61
N VAL A 124 31.27 7.81 4.00
CA VAL A 124 30.44 7.72 5.22
C VAL A 124 30.86 6.49 6.01
N LYS A 125 31.12 6.66 7.31
CA LYS A 125 31.33 5.55 8.25
C LYS A 125 29.98 5.00 8.70
N TYR A 126 29.77 3.69 8.55
CA TYR A 126 28.49 3.04 8.84
C TYR A 126 28.58 1.91 9.89
N SER A 127 29.80 1.54 10.32
CA SER A 127 30.05 0.62 11.44
C SER A 127 31.34 1.01 12.18
N ASN A 128 31.39 0.72 13.48
CA ASN A 128 32.55 0.98 14.36
C ASN A 128 33.28 -0.31 14.80
N THR A 129 32.76 -1.49 14.46
CA THR A 129 33.33 -2.79 14.88
C THR A 129 33.28 -3.81 13.73
N PRO A 130 34.31 -3.89 12.88
CA PRO A 130 35.39 -2.93 12.72
C PRO A 130 34.89 -1.62 12.08
N ASP A 131 35.77 -0.62 11.97
CA ASP A 131 35.47 0.62 11.27
C ASP A 131 35.20 0.34 9.79
N ARG A 132 33.94 0.49 9.37
CA ARG A 132 33.51 0.28 7.98
C ARG A 132 32.98 1.55 7.38
N TYR A 133 33.31 1.73 6.10
CA TYR A 133 33.02 2.93 5.34
C TYR A 133 32.49 2.57 3.96
N ILE A 134 31.74 3.49 3.39
CA ILE A 134 31.27 3.45 2.00
C ILE A 134 31.69 4.72 1.28
N SER A 135 32.09 4.57 0.02
CA SER A 135 32.54 5.66 -0.85
C SER A 135 32.06 5.43 -2.28
N GLU A 136 31.95 6.53 -3.03
CA GLU A 136 31.60 6.48 -4.46
C GLU A 136 32.81 6.11 -5.33
N ILE A 137 32.56 5.33 -6.38
CA ILE A 137 33.48 5.09 -7.49
C ILE A 137 33.18 6.13 -8.57
N LYS A 138 34.02 7.16 -8.70
CA LYS A 138 33.83 8.24 -9.70
C LYS A 138 34.23 7.83 -11.11
N SER A 139 35.26 6.99 -11.24
CA SER A 139 35.71 6.41 -12.50
C SER A 139 36.54 5.16 -12.22
N ASP A 140 36.65 4.27 -13.20
CA ASP A 140 37.47 3.06 -13.07
C ASP A 140 38.95 3.40 -12.81
N VAL A 141 39.44 4.49 -13.41
CA VAL A 141 40.83 4.96 -13.27
C VAL A 141 41.11 5.55 -11.87
N GLU A 142 40.14 6.24 -11.28
CA GLU A 142 40.24 6.80 -9.92
C GLU A 142 39.60 5.90 -8.85
N SER A 143 39.42 4.62 -9.15
CA SER A 143 38.89 3.64 -8.20
C SER A 143 39.68 3.68 -6.90
N TYR A 144 38.97 3.70 -5.77
CA TYR A 144 39.55 3.71 -4.42
C TYR A 144 40.39 4.96 -4.06
N LYS A 145 40.38 6.02 -4.88
CA LYS A 145 41.12 7.27 -4.59
C LYS A 145 40.76 7.87 -3.23
N VAL A 146 39.47 7.91 -2.89
CA VAL A 146 38.98 8.43 -1.60
C VAL A 146 39.62 7.69 -0.41
N MET A 147 39.70 6.37 -0.49
CA MET A 147 40.37 5.55 0.52
C MET A 147 41.85 5.94 0.66
N LYS A 148 42.56 5.97 -0.48
CA LYS A 148 44.01 6.23 -0.49
C LYS A 148 44.32 7.62 0.07
N GLU A 149 43.52 8.63 -0.27
CA GLU A 149 43.59 9.99 0.30
C GLU A 149 43.37 9.96 1.81
N PHE A 150 42.31 9.29 2.28
CA PHE A 150 42.02 9.16 3.71
C PHE A 150 43.16 8.53 4.51
N MET A 151 43.78 7.47 3.98
CA MET A 151 44.92 6.82 4.62
C MET A 151 46.15 7.74 4.64
N LYS A 152 46.41 8.44 3.53
CA LYS A 152 47.50 9.42 3.42
C LYS A 152 47.35 10.55 4.44
N GLU A 153 46.13 11.08 4.61
CA GLU A 153 45.83 12.10 5.63
C GLU A 153 46.11 11.61 7.06
N LYS A 154 46.04 10.31 7.31
CA LYS A 154 46.40 9.67 8.59
C LYS A 154 47.89 9.30 8.73
N GLY A 155 48.71 9.69 7.75
CA GLY A 155 50.16 9.43 7.73
C GLY A 155 50.52 8.03 7.25
N TRP A 156 49.60 7.31 6.61
CA TRP A 156 49.89 6.02 6.00
C TRP A 156 50.31 6.18 4.54
N THR A 157 51.38 5.52 4.14
CA THR A 157 51.85 5.46 2.75
C THR A 157 51.36 4.20 2.07
N PHE A 158 50.79 4.33 0.88
CA PHE A 158 50.39 3.18 0.07
C PHE A 158 51.64 2.39 -0.35
N ASN A 159 51.63 1.09 -0.11
CA ASN A 159 52.73 0.18 -0.45
C ASN A 159 52.37 -0.64 -1.70
N GLU A 160 51.38 -1.54 -1.58
CA GLU A 160 50.99 -2.44 -2.68
C GLU A 160 49.51 -2.81 -2.64
N GLN A 161 49.00 -3.36 -3.75
CA GLN A 161 47.63 -3.87 -3.87
C GLN A 161 47.66 -5.34 -4.29
N MET A 162 46.94 -6.19 -3.55
CA MET A 162 46.75 -7.61 -3.84
C MET A 162 45.26 -7.90 -4.02
N GLY A 163 44.78 -7.84 -5.26
CA GLY A 163 43.35 -7.99 -5.54
C GLY A 163 42.53 -6.85 -4.90
N SER A 164 41.68 -7.19 -3.93
CA SER A 164 40.87 -6.23 -3.16
C SER A 164 41.54 -5.77 -1.86
N ALA A 165 42.74 -6.27 -1.54
CA ALA A 165 43.49 -5.87 -0.36
C ALA A 165 44.51 -4.76 -0.70
N PHE A 166 44.51 -3.68 0.06
CA PHE A 166 45.43 -2.56 -0.07
C PHE A 166 46.33 -2.48 1.15
N ILE A 167 47.63 -2.60 0.94
CA ILE A 167 48.62 -2.59 2.01
C ILE A 167 49.19 -1.18 2.14
N PHE A 168 49.20 -0.67 3.36
CA PHE A 168 49.78 0.62 3.70
C PHE A 168 50.83 0.45 4.79
N GLU A 169 51.82 1.35 4.79
CA GLU A 169 52.93 1.38 5.73
C GLU A 169 52.98 2.70 6.50
N LYS A 170 53.26 2.62 7.80
CA LYS A 170 53.52 3.76 8.68
C LYS A 170 54.43 3.31 9.82
N ASP A 171 55.54 4.00 10.05
CA ASP A 171 56.47 3.74 11.16
C ASP A 171 56.95 2.27 11.26
N GLY A 172 57.12 1.59 10.11
CA GLY A 172 57.52 0.17 10.04
C GLY A 172 56.39 -0.83 10.32
N GLU A 173 55.17 -0.36 10.56
CA GLU A 173 53.96 -1.17 10.66
C GLU A 173 53.24 -1.24 9.32
N LEU A 174 52.66 -2.41 9.02
CA LEU A 174 51.80 -2.63 7.86
C LEU A 174 50.35 -2.81 8.31
N ILE A 175 49.43 -2.18 7.58
CA ILE A 175 47.99 -2.39 7.70
C ILE A 175 47.42 -2.79 6.35
N THR A 176 46.51 -3.77 6.37
CA THR A 176 45.77 -4.21 5.18
C THR A 176 44.36 -3.66 5.25
N ILE A 177 43.93 -3.07 4.15
CA ILE A 177 42.61 -2.50 3.98
C ILE A 177 41.89 -3.26 2.87
N ASP A 178 40.86 -4.01 3.24
CA ASP A 178 40.05 -4.75 2.29
C ASP A 178 38.96 -3.86 1.72
N THR A 179 38.77 -3.95 0.41
CA THR A 179 37.68 -3.32 -0.31
C THR A 179 36.70 -4.34 -0.86
N ARG A 180 35.44 -3.95 -1.02
CA ARG A 180 34.41 -4.77 -1.66
C ARG A 180 33.55 -3.89 -2.54
N GLN A 181 33.31 -4.31 -3.78
CA GLN A 181 32.33 -3.65 -4.61
C GLN A 181 30.92 -3.97 -4.11
N TYR A 182 30.12 -2.94 -3.81
CA TYR A 182 28.73 -3.08 -3.37
C TYR A 182 27.75 -2.89 -4.54
N THR A 183 27.94 -1.81 -5.29
CA THR A 183 27.25 -1.59 -6.57
C THR A 183 28.26 -1.10 -7.60
N LYS A 184 27.82 -0.79 -8.82
CA LYS A 184 28.70 -0.12 -9.81
C LYS A 184 29.18 1.26 -9.36
N ARG A 185 28.43 1.93 -8.48
CA ARG A 185 28.73 3.29 -8.00
C ARG A 185 29.36 3.33 -6.62
N TYR A 186 29.26 2.27 -5.82
CA TYR A 186 29.74 2.29 -4.44
C TYR A 186 30.62 1.09 -4.11
N PHE A 187 31.67 1.36 -3.34
CA PHE A 187 32.51 0.33 -2.73
C PHE A 187 32.54 0.52 -1.21
N LEU A 188 32.68 -0.60 -0.53
CA LEU A 188 32.86 -0.70 0.91
C LEU A 188 34.33 -0.90 1.20
N TRP A 189 34.75 -0.42 2.35
CA TRP A 189 36.10 -0.60 2.83
C TRP A 189 36.15 -0.58 4.35
N HIS A 190 37.09 -1.31 4.94
CA HIS A 190 37.21 -1.36 6.39
C HIS A 190 38.65 -1.24 6.86
N ILE A 191 38.81 -0.57 8.00
CA ILE A 191 40.08 -0.47 8.70
C ILE A 191 40.03 -1.47 9.86
N PRO A 192 40.92 -2.47 9.88
CA PRO A 192 40.94 -3.43 10.97
C PRO A 192 41.47 -2.75 12.26
N LYS A 193 41.17 -3.35 13.42
CA LYS A 193 41.62 -2.81 14.72
C LYS A 193 43.16 -2.85 14.82
N GLU A 194 43.74 -2.00 15.67
CA GLU A 194 45.20 -1.87 15.78
C GLU A 194 45.95 -3.17 16.12
N GLU A 195 45.27 -4.12 16.77
CA GLU A 195 45.79 -5.45 17.09
C GLU A 195 46.12 -6.31 15.85
N SER A 196 45.65 -5.94 14.66
CA SER A 196 45.92 -6.65 13.40
C SER A 196 47.07 -6.07 12.58
N LYS A 197 47.80 -5.07 13.09
CA LYS A 197 48.96 -4.48 12.39
C LYS A 197 50.15 -5.45 12.48
N VAL A 198 50.83 -5.65 11.35
CA VAL A 198 51.99 -6.55 11.28
C VAL A 198 53.26 -5.72 11.19
N LYS A 199 54.28 -6.03 12.00
CA LYS A 199 55.60 -5.42 11.86
C LYS A 199 56.28 -5.93 10.59
N LYS A 200 56.81 -5.02 9.78
CA LYS A 200 57.57 -5.36 8.58
C LYS A 200 58.84 -6.11 9.01
N THR A 201 58.89 -7.42 8.77
CA THR A 201 60.09 -8.22 9.02
C THR A 201 61.06 -7.98 7.86
N GLY A 202 62.20 -7.34 8.16
CA GLY A 202 63.24 -7.08 7.17
C GLY A 202 63.82 -8.39 6.65
N ARG A 203 63.94 -8.48 5.32
CA ARG A 203 64.77 -9.47 4.64
C ARG A 203 65.80 -8.73 3.80
#